data_AF-A0A388M824-F1
#
_entry.id   AF-A0A388M824-F1
#
_cell.length_a   1.000
_cell.length_b   1.000
_cell.length_c   1.000
_cell.angle_alpha   90.00
_cell.angle_beta   90.00
_cell.angle_gamma   90.00
#
_symmetry.space_group_name_H-M   'P 1'
#
loop_
_entity.id
_entity.type
_entity.pdbx_description
1 polymer ?
#
loop_
_entity_poly.entity_id
_entity_poly.type
_entity_poly.pdbx_seq_one_letter_code
_entity_poly.pdbx_strand_id
1 'polypeptide(L)'
;MASFLFTSESVNEGHPDKLCDQVSDAILDACLAEDPDSKVACETCTKTGMVMVFGEITTRASVDYEKIVRETCRGIGFVSEEVGLNCDTCKVLVHIEEQSPDIGQGVHGMGTKRPEEIGAGDQGIMFGYATDETPELMPLTHVLATKIGARLTEVRKNGAVKWLRPDGKTQVTVEYKKDESGALEPVRVSYAIGVAEPLSVFVDTYGSGRVSEQEILDIIKENFDFRPGMIIQALDLNRGGNKRFQKTAAYGHFGRDDPDFTWETVKVLMRDGKPVKITAAA
;
A
#
# COMPACT_ATOMS: atom_id res chain seq x y z
N MET A 1 -7.68 33.09 -11.29
CA MET A 1 -7.28 32.39 -10.05
C MET A 1 -5.84 31.96 -10.16
N ALA A 2 -5.09 31.95 -9.06
CA ALA A 2 -3.71 31.50 -9.04
C ALA A 2 -3.65 29.98 -9.23
N SER A 3 -2.78 29.49 -10.12
CA SER A 3 -2.44 28.07 -10.19
C SER A 3 -1.25 27.74 -9.30
N PHE A 4 -1.12 26.48 -8.93
CA PHE A 4 0.05 25.96 -8.21
C PHE A 4 0.52 24.64 -8.84
N LEU A 5 1.77 24.28 -8.58
CA LEU A 5 2.36 23.03 -9.05
C LEU A 5 2.42 22.03 -7.90
N PHE A 6 1.91 20.83 -8.13
CA PHE A 6 1.99 19.72 -7.19
C PHE A 6 2.69 18.54 -7.84
N THR A 7 3.57 17.87 -7.11
CA THR A 7 4.40 16.79 -7.64
C THR A 7 4.18 15.51 -6.83
N SER A 8 4.10 14.38 -7.51
CA SER A 8 4.15 13.05 -6.89
C SER A 8 5.14 12.18 -7.64
N GLU A 9 5.71 11.21 -6.93
CA GLU A 9 6.63 10.23 -7.49
C GLU A 9 6.15 8.80 -7.25
N SER A 10 6.75 7.87 -7.98
CA SER A 10 6.56 6.43 -7.78
C SER A 10 7.83 5.69 -8.21
N VAL A 11 8.03 4.51 -7.65
CA VAL A 11 9.13 3.62 -8.00
C VAL A 11 8.59 2.26 -8.41
N ASN A 12 9.29 1.59 -9.31
CA ASN A 12 8.86 0.32 -9.87
C ASN A 12 9.14 -0.84 -8.90
N GLU A 13 8.60 -2.02 -9.21
CA GLU A 13 8.83 -3.25 -8.43
C GLU A 13 10.32 -3.64 -8.25
N GLY A 14 11.22 -3.13 -9.11
CA GLY A 14 12.65 -3.40 -9.02
C GLY A 14 13.44 -2.37 -8.21
N HIS A 15 12.80 -1.35 -7.64
CA HIS A 15 13.49 -0.48 -6.68
C HIS A 15 13.88 -1.30 -5.43
N PRO A 16 15.08 -1.15 -4.86
CA PRO A 16 15.53 -1.98 -3.75
C PRO A 16 14.60 -1.93 -2.53
N ASP A 17 14.04 -0.76 -2.20
CA ASP A 17 13.08 -0.65 -1.10
C ASP A 17 11.77 -1.37 -1.43
N LYS A 18 11.30 -1.30 -2.68
CA LYS A 18 10.10 -2.04 -3.11
C LYS A 18 10.33 -3.54 -3.27
N LEU A 19 11.56 -3.96 -3.54
CA LEU A 19 11.95 -5.36 -3.45
C LEU A 19 11.78 -5.86 -2.01
N CYS A 20 12.24 -5.09 -1.02
CA CYS A 20 12.07 -5.44 0.39
C CYS A 20 10.59 -5.56 0.77
N ASP A 21 9.76 -4.58 0.41
CA ASP A 21 8.31 -4.63 0.66
C ASP A 21 7.69 -5.91 0.06
N GLN A 22 8.01 -6.22 -1.19
CA GLN A 22 7.46 -7.40 -1.88
C GLN A 22 7.91 -8.73 -1.29
N VAL A 23 9.12 -8.79 -0.70
CA VAL A 23 9.62 -9.98 -0.01
C VAL A 23 8.92 -10.14 1.34
N SER A 24 8.82 -9.07 2.11
CA SER A 24 8.12 -9.05 3.40
C SER A 24 6.67 -9.50 3.24
N ASP A 25 5.95 -8.94 2.27
CA ASP A 25 4.55 -9.31 2.00
C ASP A 25 4.41 -10.72 1.40
N ALA A 26 5.41 -11.22 0.67
CA ALA A 26 5.39 -12.61 0.21
C ALA A 26 5.49 -13.61 1.36
N ILE A 27 6.27 -13.28 2.39
CA ILE A 27 6.38 -14.08 3.61
C ILE A 27 5.07 -14.01 4.39
N LEU A 28 4.47 -12.81 4.53
CA LEU A 28 3.13 -12.65 5.10
C LEU A 28 2.09 -13.52 4.38
N ASP A 29 2.04 -13.47 3.05
CA ASP A 29 1.13 -14.26 2.25
C ASP A 29 1.33 -15.77 2.47
N ALA A 30 2.59 -16.23 2.57
CA ALA A 30 2.91 -17.63 2.82
C ALA A 30 2.47 -18.08 4.22
N CYS A 31 2.69 -17.26 5.25
CA CYS A 31 2.21 -17.52 6.60
C CYS A 31 0.68 -17.63 6.64
N LEU A 32 -0.02 -16.62 6.09
CA LEU A 32 -1.49 -16.57 6.12
C LEU A 32 -2.16 -17.64 5.25
N ALA A 33 -1.47 -18.16 4.23
CA ALA A 33 -2.01 -19.22 3.38
C ALA A 33 -2.21 -20.54 4.14
N GLU A 34 -1.35 -20.84 5.11
CA GLU A 34 -1.43 -22.06 5.93
C GLU A 34 -2.02 -21.78 7.33
N ASP A 35 -1.77 -20.59 7.87
CA ASP A 35 -2.22 -20.16 9.18
C ASP A 35 -2.78 -18.73 9.15
N PRO A 36 -4.11 -18.56 8.96
CA PRO A 36 -4.76 -17.24 8.95
C PRO A 36 -4.61 -16.44 10.25
N ASP A 37 -4.21 -17.08 11.36
CA ASP A 37 -4.00 -16.42 12.65
C ASP A 37 -2.53 -16.02 12.87
N SER A 38 -1.67 -16.17 11.86
CA SER A 38 -0.26 -15.79 11.94
C SER A 38 -0.10 -14.35 12.43
N LYS A 39 0.93 -14.12 13.24
CA LYS A 39 1.40 -12.78 13.64
C LYS A 39 2.73 -12.56 12.96
N VAL A 40 2.79 -11.62 12.03
CA VAL A 40 3.94 -11.44 11.13
C VAL A 40 4.36 -9.98 11.17
N ALA A 41 5.56 -9.73 11.67
CA ALA A 41 6.30 -8.49 11.55
C ALA A 41 7.61 -8.80 10.81
N CYS A 42 7.49 -9.08 9.51
CA CYS A 42 8.62 -9.47 8.67
C CYS A 42 9.24 -8.23 8.03
N GLU A 43 10.46 -7.92 8.43
CA GLU A 43 11.29 -6.88 7.85
C GLU A 43 12.25 -7.46 6.82
N THR A 44 12.51 -6.70 5.77
CA THR A 44 13.50 -7.08 4.75
C THR A 44 14.45 -5.93 4.50
N CYS A 45 15.76 -6.21 4.44
CA CYS A 45 16.74 -5.27 3.91
C CYS A 45 17.60 -5.92 2.83
N THR A 46 18.12 -5.10 1.91
CA THR A 46 18.90 -5.59 0.77
C THR A 46 20.09 -4.69 0.48
N LYS A 47 21.19 -5.31 0.04
CA LYS A 47 22.37 -4.63 -0.49
C LYS A 47 23.07 -5.54 -1.51
N THR A 48 24.19 -5.09 -2.06
CA THR A 48 24.97 -5.84 -3.06
C THR A 48 25.21 -7.29 -2.62
N GLY A 49 24.64 -8.23 -3.38
CA GLY A 49 24.79 -9.66 -3.18
C GLY A 49 24.13 -10.23 -1.92
N MET A 50 23.21 -9.51 -1.26
CA MET A 50 22.59 -9.95 -0.01
C MET A 50 21.15 -9.45 0.14
N VAL A 51 20.27 -10.36 0.56
CA VAL A 51 18.96 -10.05 1.14
C VAL A 51 18.92 -10.60 2.56
N MET A 52 18.41 -9.83 3.52
CA MET A 52 18.18 -10.28 4.89
C MET A 52 16.71 -10.11 5.21
N VAL A 53 16.11 -11.17 5.76
CA VAL A 53 14.77 -11.14 6.37
C VAL A 53 14.91 -11.29 7.88
N PHE A 54 14.23 -10.45 8.63
CA PHE A 54 14.34 -10.37 10.08
C PHE A 54 13.05 -9.85 10.74
N GLY A 55 12.94 -9.92 12.06
CA GLY A 55 11.76 -9.50 12.81
C GLY A 55 11.04 -10.69 13.47
N GLU A 56 9.76 -10.52 13.78
CA GLU A 56 9.02 -11.48 14.60
C GLU A 56 7.89 -12.18 13.84
N ILE A 57 7.89 -13.51 13.82
CA ILE A 57 6.85 -14.33 13.21
C ILE A 57 6.40 -15.41 14.19
N THR A 58 5.11 -15.39 14.54
CA THR A 58 4.43 -16.47 15.26
C THR A 58 3.40 -17.10 14.34
N THR A 59 3.66 -18.32 13.88
CA THR A 59 2.83 -19.01 12.89
C THR A 59 2.91 -20.52 13.07
N ARG A 60 1.85 -21.24 12.67
CA ARG A 60 1.85 -22.69 12.49
C ARG A 60 2.30 -23.13 11.10
N ALA A 61 2.48 -22.18 10.17
CA ALA A 61 2.88 -22.44 8.79
C ALA A 61 4.31 -22.99 8.69
N SER A 62 4.56 -23.86 7.71
CA SER A 62 5.92 -24.31 7.39
C SER A 62 6.50 -23.45 6.27
N VAL A 63 7.24 -22.41 6.66
CA VAL A 63 7.72 -21.38 5.72
C VAL A 63 9.21 -21.57 5.40
N ASP A 64 9.52 -21.77 4.12
CA ASP A 64 10.88 -21.69 3.59
C ASP A 64 11.19 -20.25 3.15
N TYR A 65 11.70 -19.45 4.09
CA TYR A 65 12.00 -18.04 3.87
C TYR A 65 12.99 -17.81 2.73
N GLU A 66 14.03 -18.65 2.64
CA GLU A 66 15.05 -18.50 1.60
C GLU A 66 14.45 -18.70 0.22
N LYS A 67 13.63 -19.74 0.05
CA LYS A 67 12.93 -19.99 -1.21
C LYS A 67 12.04 -18.81 -1.61
N ILE A 68 11.26 -18.26 -0.68
CA ILE A 68 10.37 -17.11 -0.94
C ILE A 68 11.15 -15.88 -1.38
N VAL A 69 12.26 -15.57 -0.71
CA VAL A 69 13.17 -14.47 -1.08
C VAL A 69 13.65 -14.64 -2.52
N ARG A 70 14.15 -15.84 -2.86
CA ARG A 70 14.71 -16.11 -4.20
C ARG A 70 13.63 -16.07 -5.28
N GLU A 71 12.46 -16.66 -5.04
CA GLU A 71 11.34 -16.64 -5.98
C GLU A 71 10.78 -15.24 -6.21
N THR A 72 10.72 -14.41 -5.17
CA THR A 72 10.30 -13.00 -5.28
C THR A 72 11.30 -12.19 -6.10
N CYS A 73 12.60 -12.28 -5.79
CA CYS A 73 13.66 -11.64 -6.59
C CYS A 73 13.59 -12.07 -8.07
N ARG A 74 13.38 -13.35 -8.32
CA ARG A 74 13.27 -13.91 -9.68
C ARG A 74 12.04 -13.38 -10.42
N GLY A 75 10.88 -13.32 -9.76
CA GLY A 75 9.64 -12.80 -10.33
C GLY A 75 9.72 -11.32 -10.73
N ILE A 76 10.53 -10.53 -10.01
CA ILE A 76 10.82 -9.12 -10.34
C ILE A 76 11.77 -9.02 -11.54
N GLY A 77 12.73 -9.94 -11.64
CA GLY A 77 13.69 -10.04 -12.75
C GLY A 77 15.16 -9.88 -12.35
N PHE A 78 15.49 -10.04 -11.07
CA PHE A 78 16.87 -10.03 -10.56
C PHE A 78 17.55 -11.38 -10.78
N VAL A 79 17.98 -11.64 -12.01
CA VAL A 79 18.50 -12.94 -12.46
C VAL A 79 20.00 -12.94 -12.77
N SER A 80 20.70 -11.82 -12.57
CA SER A 80 22.15 -11.72 -12.78
C SER A 80 22.75 -10.52 -12.05
N GLU A 81 24.05 -10.57 -11.75
CA GLU A 81 24.76 -9.42 -11.17
C GLU A 81 24.71 -8.18 -12.08
N GLU A 82 24.61 -8.39 -13.40
CA GLU A 82 24.51 -7.28 -14.37
C GLU A 82 23.26 -6.44 -14.17
N VAL A 83 22.16 -7.02 -13.68
CA VAL A 83 20.91 -6.29 -13.39
C VAL A 83 20.81 -5.81 -11.94
N GLY A 84 21.87 -5.98 -11.15
CA GLY A 84 22.04 -5.42 -9.81
C GLY A 84 21.92 -6.42 -8.66
N LEU A 85 21.31 -7.59 -8.90
CA LEU A 85 21.21 -8.69 -7.94
C LEU A 85 20.92 -9.99 -8.70
N ASN A 86 21.55 -11.08 -8.29
CA ASN A 86 21.24 -12.42 -8.80
C ASN A 86 20.54 -13.27 -7.73
N CYS A 87 19.27 -13.60 -7.97
CA CYS A 87 18.44 -14.40 -7.07
C CYS A 87 18.99 -15.80 -6.76
N ASP A 88 19.84 -16.36 -7.63
CA ASP A 88 20.41 -17.71 -7.45
C ASP A 88 21.72 -17.70 -6.65
N THR A 89 22.44 -16.58 -6.64
CA THR A 89 23.77 -16.48 -6.02
C THR A 89 23.86 -15.50 -4.85
N CYS A 90 22.85 -14.65 -4.64
CA CYS A 90 22.83 -13.76 -3.50
C CYS A 90 22.77 -14.55 -2.18
N LYS A 91 23.39 -13.98 -1.15
CA LYS A 91 23.25 -14.46 0.22
C LYS A 91 21.86 -14.13 0.72
N VAL A 92 21.20 -15.12 1.34
CA VAL A 92 19.95 -14.90 2.08
C VAL A 92 20.25 -15.12 3.56
N LEU A 93 20.06 -14.09 4.37
CA LEU A 93 20.22 -14.14 5.81
C LEU A 93 18.85 -14.15 6.46
N VAL A 94 18.60 -15.11 7.35
CA VAL A 94 17.32 -15.27 8.04
C VAL A 94 17.54 -15.08 9.53
N HIS A 95 16.98 -14.01 10.08
CA HIS A 95 17.04 -13.64 11.50
C HIS A 95 15.62 -13.37 12.04
N ILE A 96 14.78 -14.39 11.96
CA ILE A 96 13.39 -14.35 12.41
C ILE A 96 13.27 -15.00 13.79
N GLU A 97 12.61 -14.31 14.72
CA GLU A 97 12.28 -14.83 16.06
C GLU A 97 10.76 -14.93 16.24
N GLU A 98 10.30 -15.56 17.33
CA GLU A 98 8.88 -15.52 17.70
C GLU A 98 8.51 -14.15 18.30
N GLN A 99 7.22 -13.80 18.26
CA GLN A 99 6.75 -12.56 18.88
C GLN A 99 6.96 -12.61 20.39
N SER A 100 7.33 -11.47 20.98
CA SER A 100 7.41 -11.31 22.44
C SER A 100 6.10 -11.77 23.12
N PRO A 101 6.16 -12.68 24.12
CA PRO A 101 4.98 -13.14 24.85
C PRO A 101 4.22 -11.99 25.54
N ASP A 102 4.91 -10.94 25.98
CA ASP A 102 4.30 -9.77 26.61
C ASP A 102 3.41 -8.99 25.63
N ILE A 103 3.87 -8.87 24.37
CA ILE A 103 3.09 -8.28 23.28
C ILE A 103 1.91 -9.19 22.95
N GLY A 104 2.15 -10.50 22.80
CA GLY A 104 1.10 -11.46 22.48
C GLY A 104 -0.02 -11.49 23.52
N GLN A 105 0.32 -11.41 24.82
CA GLN A 105 -0.62 -11.31 25.92
C GLN A 105 -1.39 -9.98 25.89
N GLY A 106 -0.69 -8.86 25.68
CA GLY A 106 -1.28 -7.52 25.69
C GLY A 106 -2.24 -7.28 24.52
N VAL A 107 -1.88 -7.71 23.32
CA VAL A 107 -2.61 -7.42 22.07
C VAL A 107 -3.76 -8.39 21.89
N HIS A 108 -3.47 -9.69 21.80
CA HIS A 108 -4.44 -10.73 21.42
C HIS A 108 -4.63 -11.81 22.50
N GLY A 109 -4.08 -11.62 23.71
CA GLY A 109 -4.21 -12.56 24.83
C GLY A 109 -3.69 -13.96 24.49
N MET A 110 -2.60 -14.05 23.72
CA MET A 110 -2.08 -15.34 23.21
C MET A 110 -3.11 -16.14 22.40
N GLY A 111 -4.03 -15.44 21.72
CA GLY A 111 -5.07 -16.04 20.87
C GLY A 111 -6.39 -16.31 21.60
N THR A 112 -6.53 -15.85 22.85
CA THR A 112 -7.77 -16.05 23.64
C THR A 112 -8.78 -14.91 23.52
N LYS A 113 -8.36 -13.73 23.05
CA LYS A 113 -9.25 -12.57 22.92
C LYS A 113 -10.22 -12.72 21.75
N ARG A 114 -11.44 -12.27 21.94
CA ARG A 114 -12.42 -12.13 20.85
C ARG A 114 -12.03 -10.96 19.92
N PRO A 115 -12.46 -10.94 18.66
CA PRO A 115 -12.17 -9.86 17.70
C PRO A 115 -12.45 -8.45 18.24
N GLU A 116 -13.55 -8.28 18.97
CA GLU A 116 -13.95 -7.02 19.60
C GLU A 116 -13.09 -6.58 20.79
N GLU A 117 -12.23 -7.47 21.30
CA GLU A 117 -11.33 -7.28 22.44
C GLU A 117 -9.86 -7.11 22.02
N ILE A 118 -9.53 -7.40 20.75
CA ILE A 118 -8.18 -7.27 20.21
C ILE A 118 -7.75 -5.80 20.30
N GLY A 119 -6.63 -5.57 20.99
CA GLY A 119 -6.01 -4.25 21.11
C GLY A 119 -5.23 -3.88 19.85
N ALA A 120 -4.90 -2.59 19.69
CA ALA A 120 -3.92 -2.19 18.69
C ALA A 120 -2.56 -2.85 18.99
N GLY A 121 -1.87 -3.32 17.95
CA GLY A 121 -0.56 -3.95 18.08
C GLY A 121 0.54 -2.99 18.53
N ASP A 122 0.38 -1.71 18.20
CA ASP A 122 1.25 -0.60 18.59
C ASP A 122 0.45 0.72 18.61
N GLN A 123 1.04 1.78 19.16
CA GLN A 123 0.55 3.15 19.01
C GLN A 123 0.78 3.66 17.58
N GLY A 124 -0.13 4.47 17.04
CA GLY A 124 0.05 5.02 15.70
C GLY A 124 -1.03 6.01 15.30
N ILE A 125 -0.82 6.63 14.14
CA ILE A 125 -1.77 7.52 13.48
C ILE A 125 -1.88 7.11 12.00
N MET A 126 -3.11 7.11 11.49
CA MET A 126 -3.41 6.69 10.12
C MET A 126 -4.30 7.75 9.46
N PHE A 127 -4.07 7.99 8.16
CA PHE A 127 -4.85 8.92 7.35
C PHE A 127 -5.42 8.18 6.13
N GLY A 128 -6.72 8.39 5.88
CA GLY A 128 -7.36 8.03 4.62
C GLY A 128 -7.63 9.27 3.80
N TYR A 129 -7.50 9.19 2.48
CA TYR A 129 -7.74 10.29 1.57
C TYR A 129 -8.46 9.79 0.31
N ALA A 130 -9.36 10.61 -0.22
CA ALA A 130 -10.05 10.38 -1.49
C ALA A 130 -10.34 11.72 -2.16
N THR A 131 -10.36 11.73 -3.49
CA THR A 131 -10.59 12.92 -4.33
C THR A 131 -11.27 12.47 -5.61
N ASP A 132 -12.27 13.20 -6.10
CA ASP A 132 -13.02 12.85 -7.31
C ASP A 132 -12.31 13.24 -8.62
N GLU A 133 -11.05 13.70 -8.55
CA GLU A 133 -10.26 14.09 -9.72
C GLU A 133 -9.91 12.91 -10.66
N THR A 134 -10.04 11.67 -10.19
CA THR A 134 -9.91 10.46 -11.02
C THR A 134 -11.02 9.45 -10.74
N PRO A 135 -11.34 8.55 -11.70
CA PRO A 135 -12.36 7.50 -11.50
C PRO A 135 -12.07 6.58 -10.31
N GLU A 136 -10.80 6.31 -10.02
CA GLU A 136 -10.33 5.51 -8.88
C GLU A 136 -10.24 6.30 -7.56
N LEU A 137 -10.78 7.52 -7.52
CA LEU A 137 -10.86 8.40 -6.36
C LEU A 137 -9.50 8.79 -5.73
N MET A 138 -8.45 8.84 -6.54
CA MET A 138 -7.07 9.11 -6.12
C MET A 138 -6.48 10.37 -6.77
N PRO A 139 -5.46 11.01 -6.16
CA PRO A 139 -4.78 12.16 -6.76
C PRO A 139 -4.19 11.82 -8.13
N LEU A 140 -4.48 12.63 -9.15
CA LEU A 140 -4.03 12.43 -10.52
C LEU A 140 -2.51 12.39 -10.63
N THR A 141 -1.78 13.23 -9.90
CA THR A 141 -0.30 13.19 -9.87
C THR A 141 0.21 11.82 -9.42
N HIS A 142 -0.39 11.25 -8.37
CA HIS A 142 -0.04 9.92 -7.86
C HIS A 142 -0.41 8.82 -8.85
N VAL A 143 -1.64 8.85 -9.38
CA VAL A 143 -2.13 7.89 -10.38
C VAL A 143 -1.20 7.85 -11.59
N LEU A 144 -0.83 9.01 -12.14
CA LEU A 144 0.04 9.08 -13.30
C LEU A 144 1.45 8.57 -13.01
N ALA A 145 2.08 8.98 -11.90
CA ALA A 145 3.40 8.48 -11.52
C ALA A 145 3.39 6.94 -11.41
N THR A 146 2.43 6.41 -10.66
CA THR A 146 2.28 4.97 -10.44
C THR A 146 1.99 4.20 -11.73
N LYS A 147 1.05 4.65 -12.57
CA LYS A 147 0.70 3.97 -13.84
C LYS A 147 1.84 4.00 -14.84
N ILE A 148 2.62 5.08 -14.91
CA ILE A 148 3.82 5.14 -15.76
C ILE A 148 4.86 4.12 -15.26
N GLY A 149 5.09 4.02 -13.96
CA GLY A 149 6.00 3.04 -13.37
C GLY A 149 5.59 1.60 -13.65
N ALA A 150 4.29 1.30 -13.46
CA ALA A 150 3.72 0.00 -13.80
C ALA A 150 3.88 -0.32 -15.30
N ARG A 151 3.64 0.65 -16.19
CA ARG A 151 3.81 0.48 -17.63
C ARG A 151 5.26 0.23 -18.02
N LEU A 152 6.24 0.87 -17.37
CA LEU A 152 7.68 0.62 -17.59
C LEU A 152 8.03 -0.84 -17.27
N THR A 153 7.50 -1.39 -16.19
CA THR A 153 7.64 -2.81 -15.86
C THR A 153 6.97 -3.71 -16.89
N GLU A 154 5.75 -3.39 -17.32
CA GLU A 154 5.02 -4.18 -18.29
C GLU A 154 5.79 -4.30 -19.62
N VAL A 155 6.25 -3.17 -20.17
CA VAL A 155 6.99 -3.16 -21.45
C VAL A 155 8.37 -3.81 -21.36
N ARG A 156 8.96 -3.87 -20.16
CA ARG A 156 10.14 -4.69 -19.87
C ARG A 156 9.79 -6.18 -19.89
N LYS A 157 8.78 -6.60 -19.11
CA LYS A 157 8.41 -8.03 -18.96
C LYS A 157 7.84 -8.65 -20.23
N ASN A 158 7.08 -7.89 -21.02
CA ASN A 158 6.52 -8.37 -22.30
C ASN A 158 7.53 -8.30 -23.47
N GLY A 159 8.73 -7.78 -23.24
CA GLY A 159 9.80 -7.72 -24.24
C GLY A 159 9.65 -6.62 -25.30
N ALA A 160 8.69 -5.70 -25.17
CA ALA A 160 8.54 -4.56 -26.07
C ALA A 160 9.75 -3.60 -25.99
N VAL A 161 10.34 -3.44 -24.80
CA VAL A 161 11.54 -2.63 -24.57
C VAL A 161 12.61 -3.47 -23.87
N LYS A 162 13.35 -4.25 -24.66
CA LYS A 162 14.27 -5.30 -24.19
C LYS A 162 15.48 -4.83 -23.39
N TRP A 163 15.85 -3.56 -23.49
CA TRP A 163 17.01 -3.00 -22.80
C TRP A 163 16.69 -2.50 -21.38
N LEU A 164 15.41 -2.43 -21.00
CA LEU A 164 15.01 -2.03 -19.65
C LEU A 164 15.45 -3.07 -18.61
N ARG A 165 15.91 -2.58 -17.46
CA ARG A 165 16.24 -3.35 -16.26
C ARG A 165 15.16 -3.13 -15.18
N PRO A 166 15.15 -3.92 -14.09
CA PRO A 166 14.05 -3.88 -13.12
C PRO A 166 13.87 -2.56 -12.37
N ASP A 167 14.95 -1.88 -11.96
CA ASP A 167 14.88 -0.63 -11.19
C ASP A 167 14.44 0.55 -12.08
N GLY A 168 13.50 1.33 -11.58
CA GLY A 168 12.92 2.47 -12.27
C GLY A 168 12.19 3.40 -11.31
N LYS A 169 12.25 4.71 -11.62
CA LYS A 169 11.57 5.78 -10.88
C LYS A 169 10.81 6.67 -11.84
N THR A 170 9.72 7.25 -11.36
CA THR A 170 8.85 8.14 -12.12
C THR A 170 8.45 9.31 -11.24
N GLN A 171 8.28 10.48 -11.84
CA GLN A 171 7.86 11.69 -11.14
C GLN A 171 6.99 12.51 -12.08
N VAL A 172 5.87 13.01 -11.55
CA VAL A 172 4.86 13.77 -12.32
C VAL A 172 4.52 15.03 -11.56
N THR A 173 4.58 16.16 -12.25
CA THR A 173 4.13 17.45 -11.74
C THR A 173 2.86 17.85 -12.49
N VAL A 174 1.82 18.25 -11.78
CA VAL A 174 0.58 18.75 -12.37
C VAL A 174 0.36 20.19 -11.91
N GLU A 175 -0.02 21.05 -12.85
CA GLU A 175 -0.54 22.38 -12.55
C GLU A 175 -2.02 22.25 -12.16
N TYR A 176 -2.35 22.63 -10.94
CA TYR A 176 -3.70 22.68 -10.43
C TYR A 176 -4.19 24.12 -10.32
N LYS A 177 -5.50 24.32 -10.53
CA LYS A 177 -6.22 25.52 -10.14
C LYS A 177 -7.28 25.15 -9.12
N LYS A 178 -7.53 26.05 -8.16
CA LYS A 178 -8.76 25.99 -7.36
C LYS A 178 -9.87 26.65 -8.16
N ASP A 179 -11.06 26.05 -8.18
CA ASP A 179 -12.26 26.71 -8.69
C ASP A 179 -12.86 27.67 -7.62
N GLU A 180 -14.06 28.22 -7.87
CA GLU A 180 -14.74 29.11 -6.91
C GLU A 180 -15.22 28.39 -5.65
N SER A 181 -15.42 27.07 -5.72
CA SER A 181 -15.84 26.22 -4.60
C SER A 181 -14.67 25.74 -3.74
N GLY A 182 -13.44 25.89 -4.23
CA GLY A 182 -12.21 25.38 -3.62
C GLY A 182 -11.76 24.04 -4.20
N ALA A 183 -12.56 23.40 -5.05
CA ALA A 183 -12.20 22.13 -5.70
C ALA A 183 -10.96 22.27 -6.58
N LEU A 184 -10.12 21.22 -6.60
CA LEU A 184 -8.89 21.18 -7.38
C LEU A 184 -9.16 20.69 -8.80
N GLU A 185 -8.84 21.52 -9.78
CA GLU A 185 -8.93 21.17 -11.20
C GLU A 185 -7.52 21.02 -11.81
N PRO A 186 -7.17 19.85 -12.38
CA PRO A 186 -5.92 19.67 -13.10
C PRO A 186 -5.97 20.39 -14.46
N VAL A 187 -4.96 21.21 -14.73
CA VAL A 187 -4.91 22.07 -15.94
C VAL A 187 -3.89 21.57 -16.95
N ARG A 188 -2.70 21.18 -16.50
CA ARG A 188 -1.58 20.72 -17.34
C ARG A 188 -0.71 19.72 -16.60
N VAL A 189 -0.08 18.82 -17.35
CA VAL A 189 0.91 17.86 -16.84
C VAL A 189 2.30 18.27 -17.33
N SER A 190 3.28 18.29 -16.43
CA SER A 190 4.71 18.48 -16.73
C SER A 190 5.54 17.36 -16.07
N TYR A 191 6.72 17.09 -16.64
CA TYR A 191 7.64 16.06 -16.16
C TYR A 191 9.05 16.66 -16.01
N ALA A 192 9.71 16.40 -14.89
CA ALA A 192 11.08 16.80 -14.65
C ALA A 192 11.81 15.74 -13.80
N ILE A 193 13.03 15.38 -14.21
CA ILE A 193 13.95 14.53 -13.45
C ILE A 193 14.92 15.42 -12.65
N GLY A 194 15.10 15.16 -11.35
CA GLY A 194 16.21 15.72 -10.56
C GLY A 194 16.06 17.16 -10.02
N VAL A 195 14.87 17.60 -9.62
CA VAL A 195 14.66 18.90 -8.96
C VAL A 195 14.68 18.73 -7.43
N ALA A 196 15.51 19.52 -6.73
CA ALA A 196 15.89 19.30 -5.33
C ALA A 196 15.10 20.13 -4.28
N GLU A 197 14.23 21.05 -4.69
CA GLU A 197 13.53 21.96 -3.78
C GLU A 197 12.03 21.60 -3.70
N PRO A 198 11.43 21.44 -2.50
CA PRO A 198 9.99 21.23 -2.37
C PRO A 198 9.24 22.54 -2.63
N LEU A 199 8.38 22.57 -3.66
CA LEU A 199 7.72 23.80 -4.11
C LEU A 199 6.46 24.21 -3.31
N SER A 200 5.88 23.32 -2.49
CA SER A 200 4.90 23.66 -1.43
C SER A 200 4.39 22.40 -0.70
N VAL A 201 3.86 22.57 0.52
CA VAL A 201 3.00 21.59 1.22
C VAL A 201 1.81 22.34 1.82
N PHE A 202 0.60 21.84 1.58
CA PHE A 202 -0.66 22.35 2.14
C PHE A 202 -1.69 21.22 2.18
N VAL A 203 -2.53 21.15 3.23
CA VAL A 203 -3.68 20.24 3.34
C VAL A 203 -4.87 21.00 3.90
N ASP A 204 -6.04 20.82 3.28
CA ASP A 204 -7.30 21.54 3.48
C ASP A 204 -8.46 20.62 3.11
N THR A 205 -9.61 20.76 3.76
CA THR A 205 -10.85 20.03 3.46
C THR A 205 -11.68 20.73 2.37
N TYR A 206 -11.19 21.87 1.85
CA TYR A 206 -11.68 22.60 0.68
C TYR A 206 -13.15 23.04 0.72
N GLY A 207 -13.85 22.94 1.84
CA GLY A 207 -15.25 23.37 1.94
C GLY A 207 -16.21 22.64 0.99
N SER A 208 -15.81 21.50 0.42
CA SER A 208 -16.63 20.73 -0.53
C SER A 208 -17.70 19.86 0.17
N GLY A 209 -17.64 19.77 1.50
CA GLY A 209 -18.63 19.07 2.33
C GLY A 209 -19.99 19.77 2.31
N ARG A 210 -21.04 19.04 1.94
CA ARG A 210 -22.43 19.54 1.96
C ARG A 210 -23.09 19.51 3.34
N VAL A 211 -22.49 18.77 4.26
CA VAL A 211 -22.88 18.67 5.66
C VAL A 211 -21.67 19.04 6.51
N SER A 212 -21.91 19.39 7.77
CA SER A 212 -20.82 19.80 8.67
C SER A 212 -19.79 18.67 8.85
N GLU A 213 -18.52 19.03 9.06
CA GLU A 213 -17.45 18.04 9.33
C GLU A 213 -17.80 17.14 10.53
N GLN A 214 -18.50 17.67 11.52
CA GLN A 214 -19.00 16.90 12.65
C GLN A 214 -20.04 15.86 12.25
N GLU A 215 -20.93 16.19 11.32
CA GLU A 215 -21.92 15.24 10.79
C GLU A 215 -21.24 14.15 9.96
N ILE A 216 -20.23 14.49 9.14
CA ILE A 216 -19.41 13.51 8.42
C ILE A 216 -18.74 12.55 9.40
N LEU A 217 -18.13 13.09 10.47
CA LEU A 217 -17.47 12.30 11.50
C LEU A 217 -18.44 11.35 12.20
N ASP A 218 -19.65 11.81 12.51
CA ASP A 218 -20.69 10.99 13.13
C ASP A 218 -21.12 9.85 12.21
N ILE A 219 -21.37 10.15 10.92
CA ILE A 219 -21.69 9.13 9.90
C ILE A 219 -20.56 8.10 9.82
N ILE A 220 -19.30 8.53 9.77
CA ILE A 220 -18.15 7.61 9.73
C ILE A 220 -18.16 6.70 10.97
N LYS A 221 -18.31 7.25 12.17
CA LYS A 221 -18.33 6.47 13.42
C LYS A 221 -19.50 5.49 13.51
N GLU A 222 -20.64 5.80 12.90
CA GLU A 222 -21.80 4.88 12.84
C GLU A 222 -21.60 3.75 11.83
N ASN A 223 -20.80 3.97 10.79
CA ASN A 223 -20.66 3.03 9.68
C ASN A 223 -19.38 2.21 9.75
N PHE A 224 -18.34 2.65 10.44
CA PHE A 224 -17.05 1.98 10.47
C PHE A 224 -16.66 1.62 11.90
N ASP A 225 -16.31 0.35 12.09
CA ASP A 225 -15.78 -0.15 13.35
C ASP A 225 -14.25 -0.15 13.27
N PHE A 226 -13.63 0.79 13.96
CA PHE A 226 -12.17 0.99 13.92
C PHE A 226 -11.39 0.09 14.88
N ARG A 227 -12.05 -0.85 15.57
CA ARG A 227 -11.34 -1.82 16.41
C ARG A 227 -10.55 -2.78 15.53
N PRO A 228 -9.27 -3.09 15.84
CA PRO A 228 -8.40 -3.85 14.94
C PRO A 228 -8.98 -5.20 14.50
N GLY A 229 -9.51 -6.00 15.43
CA GLY A 229 -10.12 -7.28 15.09
C GLY A 229 -11.37 -7.14 14.21
N MET A 230 -12.11 -6.04 14.34
CA MET A 230 -13.29 -5.76 13.52
C MET A 230 -12.91 -5.30 12.11
N ILE A 231 -11.83 -4.52 11.96
CA ILE A 231 -11.26 -4.16 10.66
C ILE A 231 -10.80 -5.42 9.92
N ILE A 232 -10.04 -6.29 10.59
CA ILE A 232 -9.55 -7.55 10.03
C ILE A 232 -10.71 -8.39 9.50
N GLN A 233 -11.80 -8.50 10.26
CA GLN A 233 -12.99 -9.23 9.84
C GLN A 233 -13.74 -8.54 8.69
N ALA A 234 -14.00 -7.24 8.80
CA ALA A 234 -14.77 -6.49 7.81
C ALA A 234 -14.10 -6.45 6.44
N LEU A 235 -12.76 -6.45 6.40
CA LEU A 235 -11.96 -6.40 5.19
C LEU A 235 -11.36 -7.76 4.80
N ASP A 236 -11.67 -8.82 5.54
CA ASP A 236 -11.17 -10.18 5.31
C ASP A 236 -9.63 -10.24 5.20
N LEU A 237 -8.92 -9.61 6.15
CA LEU A 237 -7.47 -9.41 6.08
C LEU A 237 -6.64 -10.63 6.52
N ASN A 238 -7.26 -11.64 7.13
CA ASN A 238 -6.57 -12.89 7.46
C ASN A 238 -6.54 -13.87 6.28
N ARG A 239 -7.19 -13.53 5.15
CA ARG A 239 -7.21 -14.37 3.95
C ARG A 239 -5.84 -14.33 3.27
N GLY A 240 -5.04 -15.38 3.50
CA GLY A 240 -3.82 -15.64 2.75
C GLY A 240 -4.06 -16.34 1.41
N GLY A 241 -2.95 -16.64 0.72
CA GLY A 241 -2.97 -17.21 -0.63
C GLY A 241 -3.13 -16.15 -1.73
N ASN A 242 -2.97 -16.58 -2.99
CA ASN A 242 -3.07 -15.73 -4.20
C ASN A 242 -2.20 -14.46 -4.23
N LYS A 243 -1.15 -14.40 -3.39
CA LYS A 243 -0.22 -13.26 -3.31
C LYS A 243 -0.94 -11.96 -2.97
N ARG A 244 -1.98 -12.03 -2.13
CA ARG A 244 -2.87 -10.90 -1.83
C ARG A 244 -2.10 -9.67 -1.38
N PHE A 245 -1.22 -9.83 -0.39
CA PHE A 245 -0.44 -8.72 0.15
C PHE A 245 0.76 -8.39 -0.74
N GLN A 246 1.42 -9.38 -1.34
CA GLN A 246 2.52 -9.13 -2.29
C GLN A 246 2.07 -8.29 -3.49
N LYS A 247 0.81 -8.40 -3.93
CA LYS A 247 0.25 -7.50 -4.95
C LYS A 247 0.21 -6.04 -4.50
N THR A 248 0.10 -5.76 -3.20
CA THR A 248 0.03 -4.40 -2.65
C THR A 248 1.41 -3.72 -2.56
N ALA A 249 2.46 -4.52 -2.38
CA ALA A 249 3.80 -4.05 -2.08
C ALA A 249 4.43 -3.15 -3.16
N ALA A 250 3.93 -3.19 -4.40
CA ALA A 250 4.32 -2.28 -5.47
C ALA A 250 3.10 -1.64 -6.14
N TYR A 251 3.31 -0.43 -6.68
CA TYR A 251 2.31 0.35 -7.42
C TYR A 251 1.09 0.80 -6.60
N GLY A 252 1.28 1.03 -5.29
CA GLY A 252 0.25 1.59 -4.41
C GLY A 252 -0.73 0.56 -3.85
N HIS A 253 -1.15 0.80 -2.61
CA HIS A 253 -2.15 -0.03 -1.92
C HIS A 253 -3.60 0.38 -2.27
N PHE A 254 -3.79 1.59 -2.79
CA PHE A 254 -5.11 2.19 -3.04
C PHE A 254 -5.35 2.49 -4.53
N GLY A 255 -6.61 2.71 -4.91
CA GLY A 255 -7.01 3.10 -6.26
C GLY A 255 -6.85 1.98 -7.30
N ARG A 256 -7.08 0.73 -6.87
CA ARG A 256 -6.88 -0.47 -7.68
C ARG A 256 -8.13 -1.34 -7.64
N ASP A 257 -8.50 -1.91 -8.77
CA ASP A 257 -9.74 -2.66 -8.99
C ASP A 257 -9.61 -4.17 -8.73
N ASP A 258 -8.49 -4.62 -8.19
CA ASP A 258 -8.28 -6.00 -7.81
C ASP A 258 -9.25 -6.39 -6.66
N PRO A 259 -10.04 -7.46 -6.81
CA PRO A 259 -11.03 -7.85 -5.80
C PRO A 259 -10.43 -8.27 -4.46
N ASP A 260 -9.12 -8.51 -4.38
CA ASP A 260 -8.44 -8.72 -3.10
C ASP A 260 -8.26 -7.43 -2.29
N PHE A 261 -8.43 -6.25 -2.89
CA PHE A 261 -8.38 -4.97 -2.17
C PHE A 261 -9.77 -4.58 -1.71
N THR A 262 -10.26 -5.35 -0.75
CA THR A 262 -11.60 -5.20 -0.15
C THR A 262 -11.86 -3.79 0.39
N TRP A 263 -10.84 -3.04 0.77
CA TRP A 263 -10.95 -1.64 1.21
C TRP A 263 -11.33 -0.66 0.09
N GLU A 264 -11.18 -1.04 -1.18
CA GLU A 264 -11.63 -0.25 -2.34
C GLU A 264 -13.14 -0.42 -2.61
N THR A 265 -13.80 -1.36 -1.92
CA THR A 265 -15.24 -1.55 -2.06
C THR A 265 -15.99 -0.47 -1.31
N VAL A 266 -16.61 0.46 -2.06
CA VAL A 266 -17.38 1.57 -1.49
C VAL A 266 -18.56 1.05 -0.67
N LYS A 267 -18.60 1.45 0.61
CA LYS A 267 -19.70 1.13 1.52
C LYS A 267 -20.85 2.12 1.35
N VAL A 268 -22.09 1.60 1.31
CA VAL A 268 -23.28 2.45 1.44
C VAL A 268 -23.34 3.00 2.87
N LEU A 269 -23.23 4.33 3.00
CA LEU A 269 -23.27 5.00 4.30
C LEU A 269 -24.71 5.15 4.79
N MET A 270 -24.91 4.95 6.08
CA MET A 270 -26.21 5.02 6.76
C MET A 270 -26.19 6.11 7.85
N ARG A 271 -27.32 6.78 8.08
CA ARG A 271 -27.54 7.67 9.23
C ARG A 271 -28.98 7.53 9.69
N ASP A 272 -29.19 7.34 10.99
CA ASP A 272 -30.52 7.12 11.58
C ASP A 272 -31.34 6.02 10.87
N GLY A 273 -30.67 4.95 10.45
CA GLY A 273 -31.29 3.82 9.74
C GLY A 273 -31.64 4.08 8.27
N LYS A 274 -31.21 5.19 7.67
CA LYS A 274 -31.46 5.54 6.26
C LYS A 274 -30.16 5.70 5.46
N PRO A 275 -30.11 5.32 4.18
CA PRO A 275 -28.95 5.58 3.33
C PRO A 275 -28.69 7.08 3.17
N VAL A 276 -27.43 7.48 3.32
CA VAL A 276 -26.96 8.84 3.04
C VAL A 276 -26.76 8.97 1.54
N LYS A 277 -27.44 9.93 0.90
CA LYS A 277 -27.21 10.29 -0.50
C LYS A 277 -26.28 11.49 -0.57
N ILE A 278 -24.99 11.25 -0.78
CA ILE A 278 -24.03 12.29 -1.14
C ILE A 278 -23.95 12.29 -2.67
N THR A 279 -24.82 13.03 -3.35
CA THR A 279 -24.69 13.19 -4.82
C THR A 279 -23.64 14.26 -5.13
N ALA A 280 -22.71 14.02 -6.06
CA ALA A 280 -21.94 15.10 -6.67
C ALA A 280 -22.89 16.04 -7.44
N ALA A 281 -22.55 17.33 -7.56
CA ALA A 281 -23.33 18.24 -8.41
C ALA A 281 -23.11 17.86 -9.88
N ALA A 282 -24.16 17.98 -10.68
CA ALA A 282 -24.09 17.83 -12.14
C ALA A 282 -23.42 19.05 -12.78
#